data_AF-A0A1W6AJN7-F1
#
_entry.id   AF-A0A1W6AJN7-F1
#
_cell.length_a   1.000
_cell.length_b   1.000
_cell.length_c   1.000
_cell.angle_alpha   90.00
_cell.angle_beta   90.00
_cell.angle_gamma   90.00
#
_symmetry.space_group_name_H-M   'P 1'
#
loop_
_entity.id
_entity.type
_entity.pdbx_description
1 polymer ?
#
loop_
_entity_poly.entity_id
_entity_poly.type
_entity_poly.pdbx_seq_one_letter_code
_entity_poly.pdbx_strand_id
1 'polypeptide(L)'
;MQKVIKIKTLGYLLNQIMERGINTEEVVMERVLGCFRKLRKGLTNIEIKEKGFNVYSKRGISFVDLVQEGINRNLISCIVAWEDGKEIKELKRTKEGTDFLRKFYTNNYSVEFMEFNKQVNELFKKNGELELDPIQIEYLYWRGDHPISEIEKTYINNPYNSEHENKIVEFHEYLSGIKSENLKDDEFIFHFAPRLFLPETWFHAPVRLEIEGVEIQNTLVLNRPYPNKRYVVAGVEKENGIISHGFYWVKNKKEIINNHIEIKLNWFVGKRKKITHKIDLSFQFGDHKGKLFSNDQRLSRNTKLKQFEIQTDLSKVDVYEDEFLFCDKADLTHFPMEKHSYFAADYNMDRWESRKRREAIKQNKVTEVYYNILSSAGLNWEDENIAIIKEFMKKEDANFKDHGGDYGACFDVTYNYHISKEIDEEWLFEKVIEFAKKYKITEFEMWKKYGEDALYEIGFGIYLEGPLDNPTIKLREVYLGSLEDWNISWD
;
A
#
# COMPACT_ATOMS: atom_id res chain seq x y z
N MET A 1 10.81 -27.77 40.67
CA MET A 1 11.98 -27.89 39.76
C MET A 1 11.87 -26.75 38.75
N GLN A 2 12.76 -25.77 38.79
CA GLN A 2 12.68 -24.58 37.93
C GLN A 2 12.92 -25.02 36.48
N LYS A 3 11.95 -24.76 35.58
CA LYS A 3 12.08 -25.13 34.17
C LYS A 3 13.14 -24.23 33.54
N VAL A 4 14.27 -24.79 33.11
CA VAL A 4 15.33 -24.01 32.45
C VAL A 4 14.88 -23.66 31.04
N ILE A 5 14.61 -22.38 30.78
CA ILE A 5 14.31 -21.85 29.45
C ILE A 5 15.62 -21.57 28.72
N LYS A 6 15.77 -22.14 27.53
CA LYS A 6 16.99 -21.98 26.72
C LYS A 6 17.00 -20.64 26.00
N ILE A 7 18.20 -20.08 25.80
CA ILE A 7 18.42 -18.85 25.02
C ILE A 7 17.78 -18.95 23.63
N LYS A 8 17.94 -20.09 22.95
CA LYS A 8 17.33 -20.32 21.62
C LYS A 8 15.80 -20.23 21.67
N THR A 9 15.16 -20.71 22.74
CA THR A 9 13.70 -20.66 22.92
C THR A 9 13.20 -19.20 22.97
N LEU A 10 13.94 -18.32 23.66
CA LEU A 10 13.64 -16.88 23.69
C LEU A 10 13.83 -16.21 22.31
N GLY A 11 14.84 -16.64 21.54
CA GLY A 11 15.02 -16.16 20.17
C GLY A 11 13.81 -16.44 19.27
N TYR A 12 13.25 -17.65 19.35
CA TYR A 12 12.02 -17.98 18.62
C TYR A 12 10.80 -17.18 19.09
N LEU A 13 10.66 -16.95 20.41
CA LEU A 13 9.60 -16.08 20.95
C LEU A 13 9.70 -14.67 20.36
N LEU A 14 10.87 -14.04 20.45
CA LEU A 14 11.09 -12.68 19.99
C LEU A 14 10.87 -12.54 18.47
N ASN A 15 11.23 -13.55 17.67
CA ASN A 15 10.92 -13.59 16.24
C ASN A 15 9.40 -13.58 15.96
N GLN A 16 8.56 -14.12 16.84
CA GLN A 16 7.10 -14.12 16.64
C GLN A 16 6.42 -12.81 17.10
N ILE A 17 7.14 -11.93 17.80
CA ILE A 17 6.68 -10.59 18.16
C ILE A 17 7.11 -9.63 17.06
N MET A 18 6.17 -9.22 16.23
CA MET A 18 6.45 -8.40 15.04
C MET A 18 6.71 -6.95 15.44
N GLU A 19 7.51 -6.22 14.65
CA GLU A 19 7.70 -4.78 14.89
C GLU A 19 6.44 -3.97 14.57
N ARG A 20 5.74 -4.39 13.51
CA ARG A 20 4.49 -3.80 13.04
C ARG A 20 3.45 -4.91 12.94
N GLY A 21 2.24 -4.64 13.40
CA GLY A 21 1.12 -5.58 13.38
C GLY A 21 0.61 -5.95 14.77
N ILE A 22 -0.44 -6.78 14.79
CA ILE A 22 -1.14 -7.18 16.00
C ILE A 22 -0.26 -8.18 16.77
N ASN A 23 0.13 -7.81 17.99
CA ASN A 23 0.91 -8.63 18.92
C ASN A 23 0.16 -8.84 20.25
N THR A 24 -1.14 -9.10 20.20
CA THR A 24 -1.87 -9.55 21.38
C THR A 24 -1.28 -10.88 21.87
N GLU A 25 -1.30 -11.11 23.18
CA GLU A 25 -0.72 -12.29 23.81
C GLU A 25 -1.24 -13.60 23.18
N GLU A 26 -2.53 -13.65 22.86
CA GLU A 26 -3.19 -14.77 22.19
C GLU A 26 -2.62 -15.02 20.79
N VAL A 27 -2.52 -13.97 19.96
CA VAL A 27 -1.99 -14.06 18.60
C VAL A 27 -0.52 -14.48 18.61
N VAL A 28 0.29 -13.92 19.52
CA VAL A 28 1.70 -14.31 19.67
C VAL A 28 1.81 -15.75 20.15
N MET A 29 0.96 -16.19 21.09
CA MET A 29 0.92 -17.57 21.56
C MET A 29 0.67 -18.54 20.40
N GLU A 30 -0.33 -18.26 19.55
CA GLU A 30 -0.64 -19.11 18.40
C GLU A 30 0.54 -19.23 17.43
N ARG A 31 1.16 -18.09 17.08
CA ARG A 31 2.35 -18.04 16.22
C ARG A 31 3.51 -18.84 16.80
N VAL A 32 3.80 -18.64 18.09
CA VAL A 32 4.85 -19.37 18.82
C VAL A 32 4.59 -20.86 18.84
N LEU A 33 3.39 -21.29 19.25
CA LEU A 33 3.03 -22.71 19.32
C LEU A 33 3.04 -23.36 17.94
N GLY A 34 2.60 -22.64 16.90
CA GLY A 34 2.66 -23.06 15.50
C GLY A 34 4.10 -23.24 15.01
N CYS A 35 4.97 -22.26 15.27
CA CYS A 35 6.40 -22.31 14.96
C CYS A 35 7.07 -23.53 15.59
N PHE A 36 6.94 -23.69 16.92
CA PHE A 36 7.52 -24.82 17.63
C PHE A 36 6.93 -26.17 17.19
N ARG A 37 5.64 -26.23 16.78
CA ARG A 37 5.06 -27.46 16.22
C ARG A 37 5.78 -27.89 14.94
N LYS A 38 6.08 -26.95 14.03
CA LYS A 38 6.83 -27.24 12.81
C LYS A 38 8.26 -27.70 13.12
N LEU A 39 8.96 -27.00 14.00
CA LEU A 39 10.35 -27.29 14.38
C LEU A 39 10.55 -28.65 15.06
N ARG A 40 9.50 -29.20 15.68
CA ARG A 40 9.54 -30.53 16.32
C ARG A 40 9.36 -31.70 15.34
N LYS A 41 8.92 -31.45 14.11
CA LYS A 41 8.60 -32.54 13.16
C LYS A 41 9.84 -33.40 12.90
N GLY A 42 9.72 -34.71 13.09
CA GLY A 42 10.80 -35.67 12.89
C GLY A 42 11.86 -35.73 14.00
N LEU A 43 11.68 -35.00 15.11
CA LEU A 43 12.62 -35.01 16.24
C LEU A 43 12.14 -35.93 17.38
N THR A 44 13.09 -36.55 18.06
CA THR A 44 12.86 -37.29 19.31
C THR A 44 12.60 -36.34 20.49
N ASN A 45 12.00 -36.86 21.58
CA ASN A 45 11.77 -36.06 22.79
C ASN A 45 13.06 -35.50 23.43
N ILE A 46 14.19 -36.20 23.26
CA ILE A 46 15.51 -35.76 23.74
C ILE A 46 15.95 -34.57 22.90
N GLU A 47 15.97 -34.70 21.57
CA GLU A 47 16.36 -33.62 20.66
C GLU A 47 15.47 -32.38 20.81
N ILE A 48 14.16 -32.55 21.03
CA ILE A 48 13.22 -31.45 21.27
C ILE A 48 13.64 -30.65 22.51
N LYS A 49 14.00 -31.32 23.60
CA LYS A 49 14.49 -30.66 24.83
C LYS A 49 15.87 -30.05 24.61
N GLU A 50 16.77 -30.73 23.91
CA GLU A 50 18.12 -30.26 23.60
C GLU A 50 18.12 -28.99 22.74
N LYS A 51 17.25 -28.93 21.73
CA LYS A 51 17.10 -27.76 20.84
C LYS A 51 16.25 -26.64 21.43
N GLY A 52 15.59 -26.87 22.58
CA GLY A 52 14.76 -25.88 23.26
C GLY A 52 13.38 -25.69 22.64
N PHE A 53 12.86 -26.73 21.96
CA PHE A 53 11.56 -26.71 21.27
C PHE A 53 10.43 -27.29 22.14
N ASN A 54 10.65 -27.42 23.45
CA ASN A 54 9.76 -28.04 24.41
C ASN A 54 8.68 -27.09 24.98
N VAL A 55 8.22 -26.14 24.15
CA VAL A 55 7.12 -25.21 24.47
C VAL A 55 5.78 -25.79 23.99
N TYR A 56 4.85 -26.07 24.89
CA TYR A 56 3.52 -26.58 24.52
C TYR A 56 2.39 -25.91 25.30
N SER A 57 1.17 -26.13 24.85
CA SER A 57 -0.05 -25.68 25.54
C SER A 57 -0.30 -26.42 26.87
N LYS A 58 -0.01 -27.73 26.95
CA LYS A 58 -0.40 -28.58 28.10
C LYS A 58 0.75 -29.30 28.82
N ARG A 59 1.98 -29.29 28.29
CA ARG A 59 3.15 -30.02 28.86
C ARG A 59 4.47 -29.30 28.58
N GLY A 60 5.51 -29.49 29.37
CA GLY A 60 6.80 -28.81 29.16
C GLY A 60 6.81 -27.35 29.62
N ILE A 61 7.47 -26.46 28.86
CA ILE A 61 7.49 -25.01 29.13
C ILE A 61 6.17 -24.42 28.61
N SER A 62 5.44 -23.69 29.47
CA SER A 62 4.23 -23.00 29.01
C SER A 62 4.61 -21.72 28.27
N PHE A 63 3.72 -21.24 27.40
CA PHE A 63 3.92 -19.94 26.75
C PHE A 63 4.02 -18.80 27.77
N VAL A 64 3.20 -18.83 28.83
CA VAL A 64 3.22 -17.84 29.91
C VAL A 64 4.58 -17.83 30.63
N ASP A 65 5.13 -19.01 30.97
CA ASP A 65 6.49 -19.11 31.57
C ASP A 65 7.55 -18.47 30.65
N LEU A 66 7.40 -18.67 29.34
CA LEU A 66 8.32 -18.17 28.33
C LEU A 66 8.24 -16.64 28.17
N VAL A 67 7.03 -16.07 28.16
CA VAL A 67 6.81 -14.61 28.14
C VAL A 67 7.34 -13.98 29.42
N GLN A 68 7.04 -14.57 30.58
CA GLN A 68 7.52 -14.06 31.87
C GLN A 68 9.05 -14.02 31.93
N GLU A 69 9.73 -15.03 31.40
CA GLU A 69 11.19 -15.02 31.31
C GLU A 69 11.71 -13.91 30.38
N GLY A 70 11.03 -13.65 29.26
CA GLY A 70 11.32 -12.53 28.39
C GLY A 70 11.19 -11.17 29.10
N ILE A 71 10.14 -11.00 29.91
CA ILE A 71 9.93 -9.80 30.74
C ILE A 71 11.02 -9.66 31.81
N ASN A 72 11.32 -10.75 32.54
CA ASN A 72 12.35 -10.76 33.58
C ASN A 72 13.74 -10.36 33.07
N ARG A 73 14.02 -10.66 31.80
CA ARG A 73 15.27 -10.28 31.11
C ARG A 73 15.20 -8.93 30.39
N ASN A 74 14.10 -8.19 30.56
CA ASN A 74 13.84 -6.94 29.86
C ASN A 74 13.90 -7.07 28.33
N LEU A 75 13.53 -8.22 27.76
CA LEU A 75 13.49 -8.44 26.30
C LEU A 75 12.11 -8.11 25.71
N ILE A 76 11.07 -8.18 26.54
CA ILE A 76 9.68 -7.93 26.18
C ILE A 76 9.08 -6.99 27.20
N SER A 77 8.31 -6.02 26.74
CA SER A 77 7.36 -5.26 27.55
C SER A 77 5.94 -5.74 27.26
N CYS A 78 5.08 -5.70 28.28
CA CYS A 78 3.66 -6.02 28.16
C CYS A 78 2.87 -4.74 28.44
N ILE A 79 2.06 -4.33 27.47
CA ILE A 79 1.15 -3.19 27.59
C ILE A 79 -0.25 -3.76 27.75
N VAL A 80 -0.95 -3.32 28.79
CA VAL A 80 -2.36 -3.67 29.00
C VAL A 80 -3.22 -2.59 28.36
N ALA A 81 -4.02 -2.98 27.39
CA ALA A 81 -5.02 -2.15 26.73
C ALA A 81 -6.43 -2.64 27.09
N TRP A 82 -7.42 -1.76 26.95
CA TRP A 82 -8.82 -2.09 27.13
C TRP A 82 -9.55 -1.82 25.81
N GLU A 83 -10.11 -2.88 25.21
CA GLU A 83 -10.95 -2.76 24.01
C GLU A 83 -12.27 -3.49 24.29
N ASP A 84 -13.40 -2.84 24.00
CA ASP A 84 -14.75 -3.38 24.18
C ASP A 84 -15.02 -4.02 25.56
N GLY A 85 -14.45 -3.42 26.62
CA GLY A 85 -14.59 -3.91 28.00
C GLY A 85 -13.78 -5.17 28.32
N LYS A 86 -12.89 -5.62 27.44
CA LYS A 86 -11.96 -6.73 27.65
C LYS A 86 -10.53 -6.21 27.86
N GLU A 87 -9.84 -6.82 28.82
CA GLU A 87 -8.40 -6.61 29.01
C GLU A 87 -7.64 -7.34 27.91
N ILE A 88 -6.84 -6.60 27.13
CA ILE A 88 -5.97 -7.13 26.09
C ILE A 88 -4.52 -6.85 26.46
N LYS A 89 -3.70 -7.90 26.46
CA LYS A 89 -2.26 -7.80 26.68
C LYS A 89 -1.54 -7.77 25.35
N GLU A 90 -0.84 -6.67 25.08
CA GLU A 90 -0.02 -6.50 23.89
C GLU A 90 1.46 -6.67 24.26
N LEU A 91 2.16 -7.57 23.55
CA LEU A 91 3.58 -7.81 23.75
C LEU A 91 4.41 -6.97 22.78
N LYS A 92 5.42 -6.26 23.28
CA LYS A 92 6.36 -5.49 22.45
C LYS A 92 7.79 -5.86 22.76
N ARG A 93 8.64 -5.91 21.74
CA ARG A 93 10.08 -6.07 21.93
C ARG A 93 10.66 -4.78 22.50
N THR A 94 11.49 -4.90 23.52
CA THR A 94 12.32 -3.78 23.99
C THR A 94 13.52 -3.60 23.06
N LYS A 95 14.32 -2.55 23.28
CA LYS A 95 15.60 -2.38 22.57
C LYS A 95 16.53 -3.57 22.82
N GLU A 96 16.62 -4.02 24.08
CA GLU A 96 17.40 -5.18 24.49
C GLU A 96 16.89 -6.47 23.85
N GLY A 97 15.56 -6.60 23.70
CA GLY A 97 14.92 -7.71 22.99
C GLY A 97 15.31 -7.74 21.51
N THR A 98 15.31 -6.57 20.86
CA THR A 98 15.77 -6.45 19.47
C THR A 98 17.25 -6.80 19.35
N ASP A 99 18.13 -6.25 20.20
CA ASP A 99 19.56 -6.56 20.18
C ASP A 99 19.85 -8.05 20.45
N PHE A 100 19.10 -8.66 21.36
CA PHE A 100 19.17 -10.11 21.62
C PHE A 100 18.77 -10.91 20.38
N LEU A 101 17.67 -10.52 19.71
CA LEU A 101 17.19 -11.21 18.52
C LEU A 101 18.20 -11.14 17.36
N ARG A 102 18.83 -9.97 17.16
CA ARG A 102 19.89 -9.79 16.16
C ARG A 102 21.09 -10.70 16.42
N LYS A 103 21.54 -10.79 17.68
CA LYS A 103 22.58 -11.76 18.07
C LYS A 103 22.13 -13.20 17.87
N PHE A 104 20.86 -13.52 18.14
CA PHE A 104 20.32 -14.85 17.90
C PHE A 104 20.34 -15.21 16.41
N TYR A 105 19.95 -14.28 15.53
CA TYR A 105 19.98 -14.49 14.09
C TYR A 105 21.38 -14.71 13.55
N THR A 106 22.33 -13.90 13.98
CA THR A 106 23.70 -13.90 13.48
C THR A 106 24.61 -14.93 14.14
N ASN A 107 24.08 -15.77 15.04
CA ASN A 107 24.88 -16.62 15.92
C ASN A 107 25.98 -15.82 16.64
N ASN A 108 25.60 -14.68 17.22
CA ASN A 108 26.46 -13.70 17.86
C ASN A 108 27.52 -13.12 16.91
N TYR A 109 27.08 -12.67 15.73
CA TYR A 109 27.94 -12.08 14.69
C TYR A 109 29.11 -12.99 14.32
N SER A 110 28.81 -14.26 14.04
CA SER A 110 29.82 -15.26 13.71
C SER A 110 30.57 -14.93 12.41
N VAL A 111 31.73 -15.54 12.21
CA VAL A 111 32.55 -15.33 10.99
C VAL A 111 31.75 -15.67 9.73
N GLU A 112 30.93 -16.73 9.80
CA GLU A 112 30.06 -17.16 8.70
C GLU A 112 29.00 -16.11 8.37
N PHE A 113 28.40 -15.46 9.38
CA PHE A 113 27.47 -14.35 9.16
C PHE A 113 28.17 -13.15 8.53
N MET A 114 29.38 -12.79 9.01
CA MET A 114 30.12 -11.65 8.48
C MET A 114 30.47 -11.84 7.00
N GLU A 115 30.86 -13.06 6.61
CA GLU A 115 31.10 -13.42 5.21
C GLU A 115 29.81 -13.39 4.39
N PHE A 116 28.71 -13.97 4.88
CA PHE A 116 27.40 -13.90 4.21
C PHE A 116 26.93 -12.45 4.00
N ASN A 117 27.02 -11.61 5.03
CA ASN A 117 26.65 -10.19 4.95
C ASN A 117 27.50 -9.45 3.92
N LYS A 118 28.81 -9.72 3.85
CA LYS A 118 29.68 -9.15 2.83
C LYS A 118 29.22 -9.54 1.42
N GLN A 119 28.97 -10.83 1.18
CA GLN A 119 28.49 -11.34 -0.12
C GLN A 119 27.16 -10.71 -0.54
N VAL A 120 26.22 -10.54 0.39
CA VAL A 120 24.95 -9.87 0.12
C VAL A 120 25.17 -8.40 -0.25
N ASN A 121 25.96 -7.63 0.51
CA ASN A 121 26.20 -6.22 0.16
C ASN A 121 26.93 -6.07 -1.18
N GLU A 122 27.92 -6.93 -1.47
CA GLU A 122 28.62 -6.95 -2.77
C GLU A 122 27.68 -7.28 -3.93
N LEU A 123 26.72 -8.19 -3.74
CA LEU A 123 25.71 -8.52 -4.74
C LEU A 123 24.85 -7.29 -5.09
N PHE A 124 24.35 -6.55 -4.10
CA PHE A 124 23.52 -5.37 -4.34
C PHE A 124 24.32 -4.25 -5.00
N LYS A 125 25.53 -3.98 -4.50
CA LYS A 125 26.44 -2.99 -5.08
C LYS A 125 26.80 -3.31 -6.53
N LYS A 126 27.12 -4.56 -6.86
CA LYS A 126 27.43 -5.01 -8.22
C LYS A 126 26.29 -4.72 -9.20
N ASN A 127 25.04 -4.83 -8.75
CA ASN A 127 23.86 -4.58 -9.59
C ASN A 127 23.43 -3.10 -9.59
N GLY A 128 24.01 -2.26 -8.72
CA GLY A 128 23.63 -0.86 -8.55
C GLY A 128 22.29 -0.70 -7.85
N GLU A 129 21.96 -1.63 -6.95
CA GLU A 129 20.71 -1.73 -6.21
C GLU A 129 20.83 -1.19 -4.78
N LEU A 130 19.71 -0.76 -4.19
CA LEU A 130 19.68 -0.34 -2.77
C LEU A 130 19.93 -1.52 -1.84
N GLU A 131 20.92 -1.39 -0.97
CA GLU A 131 21.26 -2.38 0.06
C GLU A 131 20.07 -2.70 0.98
N LEU A 132 19.93 -3.97 1.34
CA LEU A 132 18.93 -4.43 2.30
C LEU A 132 19.21 -3.88 3.70
N ASP A 133 18.13 -3.68 4.46
CA ASP A 133 18.23 -3.38 5.89
C ASP A 133 19.07 -4.46 6.61
N PRO A 134 19.96 -4.11 7.56
CA PRO A 134 20.82 -5.08 8.21
C PRO A 134 20.04 -6.19 8.92
N ILE A 135 18.89 -5.86 9.55
CA ILE A 135 18.04 -6.85 10.23
C ILE A 135 17.46 -7.85 9.23
N GLN A 136 17.16 -7.41 8.01
CA GLN A 136 16.71 -8.31 6.93
C GLN A 136 17.81 -9.30 6.55
N ILE A 137 19.07 -8.84 6.42
CA ILE A 137 20.21 -9.73 6.10
C ILE A 137 20.44 -10.73 7.23
N GLU A 138 20.40 -10.27 8.49
CA GLU A 138 20.51 -11.11 9.69
C GLU A 138 19.44 -12.20 9.69
N TYR A 139 18.18 -11.84 9.41
CA TYR A 139 17.07 -12.78 9.31
C TYR A 139 17.25 -13.80 8.18
N LEU A 140 17.66 -13.37 6.98
CA LEU A 140 17.90 -14.27 5.84
C LEU A 140 19.00 -15.30 6.14
N TYR A 141 20.08 -14.85 6.79
CA TYR A 141 21.15 -15.74 7.26
C TYR A 141 20.60 -16.79 8.24
N TRP A 142 19.86 -16.34 9.26
CA TRP A 142 19.30 -17.23 10.28
C TRP A 142 18.33 -18.26 9.71
N ARG A 143 17.49 -17.85 8.77
CA ARG A 143 16.49 -18.71 8.13
C ARG A 143 17.17 -19.81 7.30
N GLY A 144 18.33 -19.51 6.72
CA GLY A 144 19.23 -20.49 6.09
C GLY A 144 18.73 -21.11 4.79
N ASP A 145 17.56 -20.70 4.31
CA ASP A 145 16.92 -21.17 3.07
C ASP A 145 17.10 -20.18 1.90
N HIS A 146 17.87 -19.11 2.09
CA HIS A 146 18.18 -18.11 1.05
C HIS A 146 19.68 -18.04 0.79
N PRO A 147 20.24 -18.95 -0.03
CA PRO A 147 21.59 -18.76 -0.56
C PRO A 147 21.66 -17.47 -1.38
N ILE A 148 22.87 -16.94 -1.62
CA ILE A 148 23.09 -15.69 -2.36
C ILE A 148 22.35 -15.67 -3.71
N SER A 149 22.30 -16.80 -4.43
CA SER A 149 21.57 -16.93 -5.69
C SER A 149 20.05 -16.75 -5.55
N GLU A 150 19.46 -17.21 -4.44
CA GLU A 150 18.03 -17.03 -4.20
C GLU A 150 17.73 -15.59 -3.77
N ILE A 151 18.65 -14.95 -3.06
CA ILE A 151 18.57 -13.52 -2.73
C ILE A 151 18.60 -12.69 -4.03
N GLU A 152 19.53 -12.97 -4.93
CA GLU A 152 19.60 -12.31 -6.25
C GLU A 152 18.29 -12.49 -7.03
N LYS A 153 17.78 -13.72 -7.11
CA LYS A 153 16.51 -14.01 -7.77
C LYS A 153 15.33 -13.27 -7.13
N THR A 154 15.27 -13.19 -5.81
CA THR A 154 14.12 -12.65 -5.08
C THR A 154 14.10 -11.12 -5.04
N TYR A 155 15.27 -10.49 -4.92
CA TYR A 155 15.37 -9.05 -4.66
C TYR A 155 15.87 -8.21 -5.84
N ILE A 156 16.49 -8.85 -6.83
CA ILE A 156 17.06 -8.18 -8.01
C ILE A 156 16.33 -8.64 -9.28
N ASN A 157 16.23 -9.95 -9.49
CA ASN A 157 15.72 -10.52 -10.74
C ASN A 157 14.27 -11.04 -10.62
N ASN A 158 13.47 -10.50 -9.70
CA ASN A 158 12.11 -10.99 -9.48
C ASN A 158 11.16 -10.43 -10.55
N PRO A 159 10.62 -11.27 -11.45
CA PRO A 159 9.77 -10.80 -12.54
C PRO A 159 8.46 -10.18 -12.02
N TYR A 160 7.88 -10.69 -10.94
CA TYR A 160 6.65 -10.13 -10.37
C TYR A 160 6.85 -8.70 -9.85
N ASN A 161 8.00 -8.44 -9.22
CA ASN A 161 8.32 -7.09 -8.78
C ASN A 161 8.53 -6.17 -9.98
N SER A 162 9.16 -6.64 -11.05
CA SER A 162 9.46 -5.83 -12.23
C SER A 162 8.20 -5.23 -12.88
N GLU A 163 7.07 -5.94 -12.94
CA GLU A 163 5.82 -5.39 -13.49
C GLU A 163 5.27 -4.24 -12.64
N HIS A 164 5.21 -4.44 -11.31
CA HIS A 164 4.75 -3.41 -10.39
C HIS A 164 5.69 -2.20 -10.38
N GLU A 165 6.99 -2.46 -10.38
CA GLU A 165 8.06 -1.47 -10.44
C GLU A 165 8.00 -0.62 -11.72
N ASN A 166 7.74 -1.25 -12.87
CA ASN A 166 7.52 -0.56 -14.14
C ASN A 166 6.27 0.34 -14.07
N LYS A 167 5.17 -0.13 -13.46
CA LYS A 167 3.97 0.70 -13.28
C LYS A 167 4.26 1.92 -12.40
N ILE A 168 5.05 1.80 -11.34
CA ILE A 168 5.47 2.92 -10.50
C ILE A 168 6.26 3.96 -11.31
N VAL A 169 7.23 3.51 -12.12
CA VAL A 169 8.01 4.40 -12.99
C VAL A 169 7.11 5.11 -13.98
N GLU A 170 6.31 4.36 -14.75
CA GLU A 170 5.40 4.93 -15.75
C GLU A 170 4.42 5.94 -15.14
N PHE A 171 3.96 5.70 -13.91
CA PHE A 171 3.10 6.64 -13.20
C PHE A 171 3.86 7.92 -12.83
N HIS A 172 5.07 7.83 -12.27
CA HIS A 172 5.89 9.01 -12.00
C HIS A 172 6.26 9.79 -13.26
N GLU A 173 6.58 9.12 -14.36
CA GLU A 173 6.82 9.74 -15.66
C GLU A 173 5.56 10.42 -16.19
N TYR A 174 4.40 9.78 -16.03
CA TYR A 174 3.11 10.39 -16.36
C TYR A 174 2.91 11.66 -15.56
N LEU A 175 3.07 11.64 -14.22
CA LEU A 175 2.83 12.81 -13.38
C LEU A 175 3.79 13.96 -13.72
N SER A 176 5.09 13.66 -13.76
CA SER A 176 6.15 14.64 -13.99
C SER A 176 6.22 15.15 -15.44
N GLY A 177 5.80 14.34 -16.42
CA GLY A 177 6.08 14.57 -17.84
C GLY A 177 7.54 14.33 -18.22
N ILE A 178 8.34 13.71 -17.33
CA ILE A 178 9.78 13.49 -17.49
C ILE A 178 10.02 12.00 -17.69
N LYS A 179 10.64 11.64 -18.81
CA LYS A 179 11.07 10.26 -19.08
C LYS A 179 12.39 9.98 -18.41
N SER A 180 12.47 8.94 -17.57
CA SER A 180 13.67 8.63 -16.79
C SER A 180 14.85 8.26 -17.68
N GLU A 181 14.58 7.65 -18.84
CA GLU A 181 15.58 7.30 -19.85
C GLU A 181 16.25 8.54 -20.50
N ASN A 182 15.60 9.70 -20.47
CA ASN A 182 16.11 10.93 -21.06
C ASN A 182 17.00 11.74 -20.09
N LEU A 183 17.11 11.33 -18.83
CA LEU A 183 17.94 12.01 -17.83
C LEU A 183 19.41 11.70 -18.04
N LYS A 184 20.24 12.73 -18.04
CA LYS A 184 21.71 12.57 -17.99
C LYS A 184 22.16 11.91 -16.68
N ASP A 185 23.37 11.37 -16.66
CA ASP A 185 23.92 10.68 -15.48
C ASP A 185 24.06 11.56 -14.25
N ASP A 186 24.19 12.89 -14.44
CA ASP A 186 24.28 13.87 -13.36
C ASP A 186 22.95 14.59 -13.09
N GLU A 187 21.86 14.21 -13.73
CA GLU A 187 20.52 14.78 -13.52
C GLU A 187 19.68 13.90 -12.59
N PHE A 188 18.98 14.55 -11.66
CA PHE A 188 18.13 13.91 -10.66
C PHE A 188 16.74 14.53 -10.69
N ILE A 189 15.71 13.70 -10.58
CA ILE A 189 14.33 14.13 -10.39
C ILE A 189 14.10 14.39 -8.92
N PHE A 190 13.47 15.51 -8.62
CA PHE A 190 12.97 15.81 -7.31
C PHE A 190 11.44 15.75 -7.32
N HIS A 191 10.89 14.97 -6.39
CA HIS A 191 9.46 14.88 -6.13
C HIS A 191 9.15 15.57 -4.81
N PHE A 192 8.29 16.59 -4.86
CA PHE A 192 7.85 17.29 -3.66
C PHE A 192 6.34 17.23 -3.51
N ALA A 193 5.88 16.63 -2.43
CA ALA A 193 4.46 16.50 -2.08
C ALA A 193 4.16 17.19 -0.74
N PRO A 194 3.88 18.50 -0.74
CA PRO A 194 3.42 19.20 0.46
C PRO A 194 2.10 18.66 0.99
N ARG A 195 2.05 18.41 2.29
CA ARG A 195 0.89 17.89 3.01
C ARG A 195 0.60 18.71 4.26
N LEU A 196 -0.68 18.95 4.51
CA LEU A 196 -1.19 19.65 5.68
C LEU A 196 -2.26 18.80 6.39
N PHE A 197 -2.04 18.51 7.67
CA PHE A 197 -3.03 17.85 8.53
C PHE A 197 -3.65 18.88 9.46
N LEU A 198 -4.95 19.08 9.33
CA LEU A 198 -5.70 20.05 10.12
C LEU A 198 -6.28 19.44 11.39
N PRO A 199 -6.48 20.24 12.45
CA PRO A 199 -7.29 19.87 13.61
C PRO A 199 -8.76 19.66 13.19
N GLU A 200 -9.52 18.90 13.98
CA GLU A 200 -10.93 18.57 13.68
C GLU A 200 -11.80 19.81 13.48
N THR A 201 -11.54 20.84 14.28
CA THR A 201 -12.27 22.10 14.25
C THR A 201 -12.10 22.88 12.94
N TRP A 202 -11.07 22.58 12.14
CA TRP A 202 -10.75 23.30 10.89
C TRP A 202 -10.97 22.46 9.63
N PHE A 203 -11.62 21.31 9.74
CA PHE A 203 -11.82 20.36 8.65
C PHE A 203 -12.40 20.98 7.37
N HIS A 204 -13.35 21.91 7.49
CA HIS A 204 -14.00 22.57 6.34
C HIS A 204 -13.40 23.94 5.98
N ALA A 205 -12.33 24.38 6.66
CA ALA A 205 -11.77 25.69 6.39
C ALA A 205 -11.21 25.77 4.96
N PRO A 206 -11.41 26.88 4.23
CA PRO A 206 -10.70 27.09 2.97
C PRO A 206 -9.20 27.17 3.25
N VAL A 207 -8.40 26.54 2.39
CA VAL A 207 -6.94 26.51 2.51
C VAL A 207 -6.31 27.06 1.24
N ARG A 208 -5.23 27.80 1.41
CA ARG A 208 -4.38 28.32 0.34
C ARG A 208 -2.93 28.05 0.70
N LEU A 209 -2.10 27.80 -0.31
CA LEU A 209 -0.66 27.55 -0.14
C LEU A 209 0.13 28.50 -1.02
N GLU A 210 1.13 29.14 -0.44
CA GLU A 210 2.22 29.79 -1.17
C GLU A 210 3.52 29.05 -0.88
N ILE A 211 4.32 28.79 -1.92
CA ILE A 211 5.60 28.08 -1.79
C ILE A 211 6.72 29.04 -2.21
N GLU A 212 7.74 29.17 -1.38
CA GLU A 212 8.96 29.93 -1.66
C GLU A 212 10.18 29.00 -1.71
N GLY A 213 11.21 29.40 -2.45
CA GLY A 213 12.50 28.70 -2.51
C GLY A 213 12.63 27.67 -3.65
N VAL A 214 11.54 27.35 -4.33
CA VAL A 214 11.51 26.46 -5.51
C VAL A 214 10.63 27.04 -6.60
N GLU A 215 11.01 26.81 -7.85
CA GLU A 215 10.22 27.19 -9.02
C GLU A 215 9.22 26.07 -9.36
N ILE A 216 7.95 26.44 -9.49
CA ILE A 216 6.86 25.52 -9.82
C ILE A 216 6.34 25.92 -11.20
N GLN A 217 6.51 25.05 -12.19
CA GLN A 217 6.17 25.34 -13.58
C GLN A 217 4.66 25.25 -13.85
N ASN A 218 3.94 24.49 -13.04
CA ASN A 218 2.50 24.24 -13.20
C ASN A 218 1.67 25.04 -12.19
N THR A 219 0.40 25.25 -12.52
CA THR A 219 -0.57 25.82 -11.59
C THR A 219 -0.72 24.92 -10.37
N LEU A 220 -0.38 25.45 -9.20
CA LEU A 220 -0.54 24.77 -7.92
C LEU A 220 -2.04 24.66 -7.58
N VAL A 221 -2.46 23.45 -7.24
CA VAL A 221 -3.83 23.15 -6.81
C VAL A 221 -3.81 22.42 -5.47
N LEU A 222 -4.86 22.62 -4.69
CA LEU A 222 -5.05 21.95 -3.40
C LEU A 222 -6.27 21.04 -3.45
N ASN A 223 -6.11 19.83 -2.92
CA ASN A 223 -7.18 18.86 -2.84
C ASN A 223 -7.35 18.33 -1.40
N ARG A 224 -8.55 17.85 -1.09
CA ARG A 224 -8.89 17.16 0.16
C ARG A 224 -9.30 15.73 -0.17
N PRO A 225 -8.40 14.75 -0.05
CA PRO A 225 -8.71 13.39 -0.46
C PRO A 225 -9.84 12.78 0.38
N TYR A 226 -10.75 12.07 -0.28
CA TYR A 226 -11.81 11.31 0.39
C TYR A 226 -11.22 10.07 1.09
N PRO A 227 -11.76 9.60 2.24
CA PRO A 227 -12.82 10.21 3.06
C PRO A 227 -12.30 11.28 4.04
N ASN A 228 -10.99 11.35 4.24
CA ASN A 228 -10.39 12.20 5.27
C ASN A 228 -10.22 13.65 4.80
N LYS A 229 -11.29 14.45 4.87
CA LYS A 229 -11.17 15.87 4.53
C LYS A 229 -10.33 16.70 5.53
N ARG A 230 -9.69 16.15 6.59
CA ARG A 230 -8.73 16.92 7.44
C ARG A 230 -7.37 17.06 6.77
N TYR A 231 -7.13 16.20 5.80
CA TYR A 231 -5.90 16.10 5.05
C TYR A 231 -6.00 16.97 3.79
N VAL A 232 -5.07 17.89 3.63
CA VAL A 232 -4.93 18.73 2.44
C VAL A 232 -3.62 18.40 1.77
N VAL A 233 -3.67 18.14 0.48
CA VAL A 233 -2.52 17.81 -0.35
C VAL A 233 -2.35 18.86 -1.43
N ALA A 234 -1.11 19.21 -1.72
CA ALA A 234 -0.78 20.05 -2.84
C ALA A 234 -0.40 19.19 -4.06
N GLY A 235 -0.73 19.70 -5.24
CA GLY A 235 -0.26 19.16 -6.51
C GLY A 235 -0.51 20.12 -7.65
N VAL A 236 -0.77 19.60 -8.84
CA VAL A 236 -0.76 20.38 -10.09
C VAL A 236 -1.96 20.08 -10.97
N GLU A 237 -2.41 21.08 -11.73
CA GLU A 237 -3.42 20.86 -12.76
C GLU A 237 -2.81 20.14 -13.98
N LYS A 238 -3.47 19.09 -14.45
CA LYS A 238 -3.08 18.33 -15.65
C LYS A 238 -4.30 17.74 -16.34
N GLU A 239 -4.37 17.86 -17.68
CA GLU A 239 -5.39 17.19 -18.51
C GLU A 239 -6.83 17.40 -18.00
N ASN A 240 -7.17 18.63 -17.58
CA ASN A 240 -8.47 18.99 -16.99
C ASN A 240 -8.78 18.21 -15.68
N GLY A 241 -7.75 17.90 -14.90
CA GLY A 241 -7.83 17.23 -13.60
C GLY A 241 -6.82 17.77 -12.60
N ILE A 242 -7.05 17.48 -11.31
CA ILE A 242 -6.19 17.91 -10.19
C ILE A 242 -5.33 16.74 -9.74
N ILE A 243 -4.06 16.72 -10.13
CA ILE A 243 -3.09 15.76 -9.61
C ILE A 243 -2.78 16.14 -8.17
N SER A 244 -2.93 15.19 -7.27
CA SER A 244 -2.74 15.36 -5.81
C SER A 244 -1.40 14.78 -5.33
N HIS A 245 -0.49 14.52 -6.25
CA HIS A 245 0.79 13.86 -6.06
C HIS A 245 1.97 14.84 -5.95
N GLY A 246 1.75 16.11 -5.60
CA GLY A 246 2.82 17.10 -5.55
C GLY A 246 3.30 17.54 -6.94
N PHE A 247 4.56 17.94 -7.03
CA PHE A 247 5.18 18.45 -8.25
C PHE A 247 6.63 17.96 -8.40
N TYR A 248 7.15 18.11 -9.61
CA TYR A 248 8.43 17.54 -10.03
C TYR A 248 9.32 18.59 -10.66
N TRP A 249 10.63 18.45 -10.49
CA TRP A 249 11.63 19.18 -11.26
C TRP A 249 12.93 18.39 -11.37
N VAL A 250 13.83 18.83 -12.26
CA VAL A 250 15.15 18.22 -12.46
C VAL A 250 16.23 19.16 -11.96
N LYS A 251 17.23 18.60 -11.27
CA LYS A 251 18.45 19.31 -10.86
C LYS A 251 19.69 18.53 -11.27
N ASN A 252 20.74 19.26 -11.64
CA ASN A 252 22.05 18.68 -11.82
C ASN A 252 22.72 18.45 -10.47
N LYS A 253 23.49 17.37 -10.33
CA LYS A 253 24.26 17.03 -9.12
C LYS A 253 25.12 18.19 -8.61
N LYS A 254 25.76 18.91 -9.53
CA LYS A 254 26.60 20.08 -9.20
C LYS A 254 25.82 21.21 -8.55
N GLU A 255 24.54 21.34 -8.86
CA GLU A 255 23.67 22.38 -8.29
C GLU A 255 23.25 22.07 -6.85
N ILE A 256 23.33 20.80 -6.41
CA ILE A 256 22.77 20.38 -5.11
C ILE A 256 23.78 19.74 -4.15
N ILE A 257 24.91 19.21 -4.62
CA ILE A 257 25.85 18.44 -3.78
C ILE A 257 26.46 19.22 -2.61
N ASN A 258 26.49 20.55 -2.68
CA ASN A 258 26.99 21.43 -1.62
C ASN A 258 26.02 22.57 -1.28
N ASN A 259 24.79 22.51 -1.80
CA ASN A 259 23.81 23.57 -1.60
C ASN A 259 22.65 23.03 -0.79
N HIS A 260 22.25 23.81 0.20
CA HIS A 260 20.99 23.63 0.89
C HIS A 260 19.88 24.24 0.05
N ILE A 261 18.74 23.53 -0.06
CA ILE A 261 17.52 24.11 -0.62
C ILE A 261 16.58 24.39 0.55
N GLU A 262 16.38 25.68 0.83
CA GLU A 262 15.37 26.12 1.79
C GLU A 262 14.03 26.28 1.06
N ILE A 263 13.04 25.51 1.48
CA ILE A 263 11.65 25.61 1.01
C ILE A 263 10.81 26.19 2.13
N LYS A 264 9.95 27.17 1.82
CA LYS A 264 8.94 27.65 2.77
C LYS A 264 7.54 27.35 2.24
N LEU A 265 6.75 26.67 3.05
CA LEU A 265 5.34 26.45 2.80
C LEU A 265 4.55 27.39 3.70
N ASN A 266 3.92 28.40 3.09
CA ASN A 266 3.02 29.31 3.78
C ASN A 266 1.58 28.85 3.53
N TRP A 267 1.02 28.11 4.49
CA TRP A 267 -0.38 27.71 4.48
C TRP A 267 -1.25 28.79 5.12
N PHE A 268 -2.32 29.15 4.46
CA PHE A 268 -3.33 30.08 4.97
C PHE A 268 -4.64 29.32 5.15
N VAL A 269 -5.17 29.33 6.37
CA VAL A 269 -6.37 28.57 6.74
C VAL A 269 -7.45 29.55 7.20
N GLY A 270 -8.60 29.53 6.52
CA GLY A 270 -9.66 30.50 6.77
C GLY A 270 -9.21 31.94 6.50
N LYS A 271 -9.62 32.88 7.37
CA LYS A 271 -9.34 34.32 7.20
C LYS A 271 -8.12 34.84 7.96
N ARG A 272 -7.65 34.12 8.99
CA ARG A 272 -6.69 34.66 9.97
C ARG A 272 -5.51 33.75 10.26
N LYS A 273 -5.59 32.45 9.99
CA LYS A 273 -4.56 31.51 10.40
C LYS A 273 -3.47 31.43 9.34
N LYS A 274 -2.21 31.58 9.76
CA LYS A 274 -1.03 31.38 8.91
C LYS A 274 -0.13 30.31 9.52
N ILE A 275 0.26 29.33 8.73
CA ILE A 275 1.23 28.30 9.12
C ILE A 275 2.41 28.41 8.18
N THR A 276 3.57 28.71 8.73
CA THR A 276 4.83 28.74 8.00
C THR A 276 5.61 27.48 8.31
N HIS A 277 5.87 26.63 7.33
CA HIS A 277 6.74 25.47 7.47
C HIS A 277 8.02 25.72 6.68
N LYS A 278 9.13 25.94 7.38
CA LYS A 278 10.47 26.08 6.81
C LYS A 278 11.13 24.71 6.76
N ILE A 279 11.60 24.31 5.59
CA ILE A 279 12.20 23.01 5.35
C ILE A 279 13.57 23.24 4.74
N ASP A 280 14.62 22.84 5.47
CA ASP A 280 16.01 22.86 4.99
C ASP A 280 16.39 21.46 4.46
N LEU A 281 16.61 21.36 3.16
CA LEU A 281 16.94 20.11 2.48
C LEU A 281 18.43 20.04 2.14
N SER A 282 19.06 18.95 2.55
CA SER A 282 20.38 18.54 2.08
C SER A 282 20.28 17.29 1.20
N PHE A 283 21.28 17.06 0.35
CA PHE A 283 21.23 16.00 -0.67
C PHE A 283 22.41 15.04 -0.51
N GLN A 284 22.10 13.76 -0.33
CA GLN A 284 23.06 12.68 -0.18
C GLN A 284 23.04 11.73 -1.38
N PHE A 285 24.22 11.26 -1.77
CA PHE A 285 24.38 10.40 -2.94
C PHE A 285 24.83 9.00 -2.54
N GLY A 286 23.96 8.01 -2.75
CA GLY A 286 24.27 6.61 -2.58
C GLY A 286 25.01 6.00 -3.78
N ASP A 287 25.55 4.79 -3.56
CA ASP A 287 26.25 3.97 -4.56
C ASP A 287 25.26 3.01 -5.26
N HIS A 288 24.30 3.59 -5.98
CA HIS A 288 23.28 2.88 -6.75
C HIS A 288 22.81 3.74 -7.94
N LYS A 289 22.00 3.16 -8.84
CA LYS A 289 21.57 3.80 -10.10
C LYS A 289 20.34 4.73 -9.97
N GLY A 290 19.91 4.97 -8.75
CA GLY A 290 18.70 5.75 -8.48
C GLY A 290 18.87 7.21 -8.94
N LYS A 291 17.76 7.84 -9.30
CA LYS A 291 17.74 9.25 -9.73
C LYS A 291 16.64 10.08 -9.08
N LEU A 292 15.86 9.51 -8.16
CA LEU A 292 14.73 10.19 -7.51
C LEU A 292 15.11 10.65 -6.10
N PHE A 293 14.87 11.92 -5.78
CA PHE A 293 14.76 12.43 -4.42
C PHE A 293 13.28 12.71 -4.10
N SER A 294 12.85 12.47 -2.86
CA SER A 294 11.47 12.72 -2.43
C SER A 294 11.43 13.24 -0.99
N ASN A 295 10.53 14.17 -0.68
CA ASN A 295 10.22 14.53 0.72
C ASN A 295 9.33 13.48 1.42
N ASP A 296 8.75 12.56 0.66
CA ASP A 296 8.10 11.34 1.14
C ASP A 296 8.99 10.15 0.75
N GLN A 297 10.13 10.02 1.43
CA GLN A 297 11.10 8.95 1.17
C GLN A 297 10.59 7.65 1.77
N ARG A 298 9.61 7.01 1.12
CA ARG A 298 9.07 5.70 1.47
C ARG A 298 9.38 4.69 0.37
N LEU A 299 9.76 3.48 0.77
CA LEU A 299 10.20 2.45 -0.16
C LEU A 299 9.34 1.21 -0.05
N SER A 300 9.07 0.56 -1.18
CA SER A 300 8.30 -0.69 -1.26
C SER A 300 9.02 -1.89 -0.61
N ARG A 301 10.31 -1.72 -0.25
CA ARG A 301 11.11 -2.71 0.48
C ARG A 301 11.90 -2.07 1.62
N ASN A 302 12.24 -2.88 2.62
CA ASN A 302 13.15 -2.46 3.69
C ASN A 302 14.59 -2.36 3.16
N THR A 303 15.18 -1.17 3.29
CA THR A 303 16.57 -0.88 2.88
C THR A 303 17.29 -0.16 4.01
N LYS A 304 18.61 0.04 3.86
CA LYS A 304 19.38 0.89 4.79
C LYS A 304 18.99 2.37 4.71
N LEU A 305 18.30 2.80 3.64
CA LEU A 305 17.90 4.19 3.51
C LEU A 305 16.84 4.52 4.57
N LYS A 306 17.07 5.63 5.27
CA LYS A 306 16.12 6.17 6.23
C LYS A 306 14.82 6.48 5.49
N GLN A 307 13.70 5.94 5.95
CA GLN A 307 12.39 6.26 5.40
C GLN A 307 11.70 7.29 6.29
N PHE A 308 11.10 8.31 5.68
CA PHE A 308 10.41 9.40 6.38
C PHE A 308 9.49 10.15 5.43
N GLU A 309 8.64 10.98 6.03
CA GLU A 309 7.79 11.92 5.32
C GLU A 309 7.87 13.27 6.02
N ILE A 310 8.08 14.34 5.24
CA ILE A 310 7.99 15.71 5.73
C ILE A 310 6.56 16.20 5.50
N GLN A 311 5.86 16.50 6.60
CA GLN A 311 4.46 16.93 6.60
C GLN A 311 4.24 18.10 7.57
N THR A 312 3.26 18.95 7.27
CA THR A 312 2.82 20.00 8.20
C THR A 312 1.65 19.46 9.02
N ASP A 313 1.87 19.16 10.31
CA ASP A 313 0.85 18.52 11.15
C ASP A 313 0.39 19.41 12.31
N LEU A 314 -0.83 19.94 12.21
CA LEU A 314 -1.52 20.68 13.27
C LEU A 314 -2.58 19.85 14.00
N SER A 315 -2.72 18.56 13.68
CA SER A 315 -3.76 17.71 14.25
C SER A 315 -3.64 17.56 15.77
N LYS A 316 -2.44 17.80 16.32
CA LYS A 316 -2.09 17.66 17.74
C LYS A 316 -1.70 18.99 18.41
N VAL A 317 -1.90 20.12 17.72
CA VAL A 317 -1.51 21.44 18.23
C VAL A 317 -2.74 22.15 18.80
N ASP A 318 -2.58 22.78 19.97
CA ASP A 318 -3.64 23.58 20.58
C ASP A 318 -3.95 24.82 19.72
N VAL A 319 -5.21 24.94 19.31
CA VAL A 319 -5.68 25.81 18.20
C VAL A 319 -5.91 27.29 18.56
N TYR A 320 -5.32 27.78 19.64
CA TYR A 320 -5.57 29.15 20.12
C TYR A 320 -4.73 30.22 19.39
N GLU A 321 -3.63 29.85 18.75
CA GLU A 321 -2.73 30.77 18.07
C GLU A 321 -3.18 31.08 16.64
N ASP A 322 -2.91 32.29 16.16
CA ASP A 322 -3.20 32.73 14.78
C ASP A 322 -2.04 32.43 13.82
N GLU A 323 -0.82 32.27 14.33
CA GLU A 323 0.37 31.99 13.53
C GLU A 323 1.13 30.79 14.09
N PHE A 324 1.59 29.91 13.21
CA PHE A 324 2.36 28.71 13.57
C PHE A 324 3.64 28.66 12.75
N LEU A 325 4.74 28.24 13.38
CA LEU A 325 6.03 28.04 12.73
C LEU A 325 6.51 26.61 12.95
N PHE A 326 6.72 25.90 11.85
CA PHE A 326 7.37 24.59 11.81
C PHE A 326 8.73 24.73 11.13
N CYS A 327 9.72 24.01 11.64
CA CYS A 327 11.07 23.99 11.11
C CYS A 327 11.54 22.54 11.02
N ASP A 328 11.68 22.03 9.81
CA ASP A 328 12.25 20.71 9.55
C ASP A 328 13.59 20.83 8.82
N LYS A 329 14.45 19.86 9.11
CA LYS A 329 15.69 19.64 8.36
C LYS A 329 15.77 18.18 7.97
N ALA A 330 16.00 17.91 6.69
CA ALA A 330 16.08 16.56 6.18
C ALA A 330 17.24 16.38 5.20
N ASP A 331 17.91 15.25 5.35
CA ASP A 331 18.88 14.75 4.38
C ASP A 331 18.15 13.80 3.44
N LEU A 332 17.89 14.25 2.22
CA LEU A 332 17.28 13.43 1.19
C LEU A 332 18.38 12.61 0.53
N THR A 333 18.18 11.29 0.43
CA THR A 333 19.09 10.42 -0.33
C THR A 333 18.38 10.01 -1.59
N HIS A 334 19.05 10.03 -2.75
CA HIS A 334 18.38 9.57 -3.96
C HIS A 334 18.11 8.06 -3.86
N PHE A 335 17.10 7.59 -4.59
CA PHE A 335 16.74 6.19 -4.69
C PHE A 335 16.16 5.87 -6.08
N PRO A 336 16.09 4.57 -6.46
CA PRO A 336 15.44 4.18 -7.71
C PRO A 336 13.95 4.45 -7.64
N MET A 337 13.42 5.11 -8.66
CA MET A 337 12.03 5.59 -8.73
C MET A 337 11.03 4.43 -8.59
N GLU A 338 11.36 3.28 -9.18
CA GLU A 338 10.58 2.05 -9.13
C GLU A 338 10.38 1.51 -7.71
N LYS A 339 11.23 1.89 -6.74
CA LYS A 339 11.09 1.46 -5.35
C LYS A 339 10.23 2.42 -4.53
N HIS A 340 9.77 3.53 -5.10
CA HIS A 340 9.03 4.55 -4.37
C HIS A 340 7.65 4.03 -3.95
N SER A 341 7.38 4.01 -2.64
CA SER A 341 6.07 3.66 -2.10
C SER A 341 5.35 4.93 -1.66
N TYR A 342 4.76 5.60 -2.65
CA TYR A 342 3.98 6.80 -2.43
C TYR A 342 2.52 6.53 -2.68
N PHE A 343 1.68 6.99 -1.75
CA PHE A 343 0.23 6.97 -1.91
C PHE A 343 -0.29 8.38 -1.66
N ALA A 344 -1.00 8.93 -2.65
CA ALA A 344 -1.97 9.99 -2.44
C ALA A 344 -3.30 9.51 -3.01
N ALA A 345 -4.38 9.72 -2.26
CA ALA A 345 -5.71 9.40 -2.76
C ALA A 345 -6.06 10.39 -3.90
N ASP A 346 -6.02 9.89 -5.13
CA ASP A 346 -6.12 10.69 -6.36
C ASP A 346 -6.94 9.94 -7.42
N TYR A 347 -8.03 10.55 -7.88
CA TYR A 347 -8.83 10.07 -9.02
C TYR A 347 -8.04 10.10 -10.34
N ASN A 348 -6.87 10.76 -10.42
CA ASN A 348 -6.01 10.69 -11.61
C ASN A 348 -5.30 9.35 -11.77
N MET A 349 -5.21 8.51 -10.73
CA MET A 349 -4.73 7.14 -10.92
C MET A 349 -5.65 6.41 -11.89
N ASP A 350 -6.97 6.48 -11.66
CA ASP A 350 -7.98 5.87 -12.53
C ASP A 350 -7.89 6.44 -13.96
N ARG A 351 -7.76 7.77 -14.11
CA ARG A 351 -7.60 8.41 -15.43
C ARG A 351 -6.33 7.95 -16.16
N TRP A 352 -5.22 7.81 -15.44
CA TRP A 352 -3.97 7.32 -16.01
C TRP A 352 -4.08 5.86 -16.47
N GLU A 353 -4.68 4.99 -15.66
CA GLU A 353 -4.96 3.60 -16.03
C GLU A 353 -5.89 3.52 -17.25
N SER A 354 -6.94 4.34 -17.27
CA SER A 354 -7.84 4.51 -18.42
C SER A 354 -7.11 4.94 -19.69
N ARG A 355 -6.21 5.91 -19.60
CA ARG A 355 -5.39 6.34 -20.74
C ARG A 355 -4.49 5.21 -21.25
N LYS A 356 -3.78 4.51 -20.35
CA LYS A 356 -2.95 3.35 -20.74
C LYS A 356 -3.75 2.30 -21.50
N ARG A 357 -4.97 2.02 -21.05
CA ARG A 357 -5.90 1.10 -21.72
C ARG A 357 -6.24 1.60 -23.12
N ARG A 358 -6.67 2.85 -23.26
CA ARG A 358 -6.99 3.46 -24.57
C ARG A 358 -5.79 3.42 -25.52
N GLU A 359 -4.58 3.68 -25.03
CA GLU A 359 -3.35 3.59 -25.82
C GLU A 359 -3.02 2.14 -26.23
N ALA A 360 -3.19 1.17 -25.34
CA ALA A 360 -2.98 -0.25 -25.63
C ALA A 360 -3.96 -0.78 -26.69
N ILE A 361 -5.22 -0.36 -26.62
CA ILE A 361 -6.26 -0.64 -27.64
C ILE A 361 -5.85 -0.03 -28.98
N LYS A 362 -5.45 1.25 -29.01
CA LYS A 362 -4.97 1.91 -30.24
C LYS A 362 -3.76 1.23 -30.86
N GLN A 363 -2.91 0.61 -30.04
CA GLN A 363 -1.73 -0.14 -30.47
C GLN A 363 -2.04 -1.61 -30.82
N ASN A 364 -3.31 -2.04 -30.80
CA ASN A 364 -3.75 -3.42 -30.99
C ASN A 364 -3.07 -4.42 -30.02
N LYS A 365 -2.63 -3.95 -28.85
CA LYS A 365 -2.08 -4.81 -27.78
C LYS A 365 -3.18 -5.48 -26.97
N VAL A 366 -4.38 -4.90 -26.98
CA VAL A 366 -5.60 -5.50 -26.44
C VAL A 366 -6.66 -5.47 -27.53
N THR A 367 -7.26 -6.62 -27.80
CA THR A 367 -8.17 -6.83 -28.92
C THR A 367 -9.55 -7.33 -28.48
N GLU A 368 -9.77 -7.52 -27.18
CA GLU A 368 -11.01 -8.04 -26.64
C GLU A 368 -11.47 -7.22 -25.45
N VAL A 369 -12.79 -7.02 -25.35
CA VAL A 369 -13.44 -6.38 -24.22
C VAL A 369 -14.53 -7.30 -23.71
N TYR A 370 -14.58 -7.43 -22.39
CA TYR A 370 -15.58 -8.24 -21.71
C TYR A 370 -16.48 -7.32 -20.88
N TYR A 371 -17.78 -7.53 -21.01
CA TYR A 371 -18.80 -6.84 -20.22
C TYR A 371 -19.48 -7.84 -19.32
N ASN A 372 -19.71 -7.48 -18.07
CA ASN A 372 -20.37 -8.31 -17.09
C ASN A 372 -21.51 -7.52 -16.44
N ILE A 373 -22.70 -8.13 -16.40
CA ILE A 373 -23.86 -7.63 -15.69
C ILE A 373 -24.08 -8.55 -14.51
N LEU A 374 -24.02 -8.00 -13.30
CA LEU A 374 -24.01 -8.77 -12.08
C LEU A 374 -25.02 -8.23 -11.07
N SER A 375 -25.61 -9.09 -10.25
CA SER A 375 -26.35 -8.69 -9.05
C SER A 375 -26.07 -9.68 -7.94
N SER A 376 -25.52 -9.19 -6.83
CA SER A 376 -24.93 -10.00 -5.76
C SER A 376 -25.83 -10.06 -4.54
N ALA A 377 -26.21 -11.26 -4.09
CA ALA A 377 -26.98 -11.41 -2.84
C ALA A 377 -26.18 -11.02 -1.58
N GLY A 378 -24.85 -10.93 -1.66
CA GLY A 378 -23.98 -10.48 -0.57
C GLY A 378 -23.83 -8.96 -0.49
N LEU A 379 -24.05 -8.24 -1.60
CA LEU A 379 -23.83 -6.79 -1.70
C LEU A 379 -25.08 -5.98 -2.06
N ASN A 380 -26.18 -6.63 -2.45
CA ASN A 380 -27.46 -5.97 -2.74
C ASN A 380 -28.03 -5.30 -1.48
N TRP A 381 -28.73 -4.18 -1.65
CA TRP A 381 -29.38 -3.48 -0.53
C TRP A 381 -30.85 -3.84 -0.38
N GLU A 382 -31.45 -4.47 -1.40
CA GLU A 382 -32.86 -4.85 -1.42
C GLU A 382 -33.04 -6.33 -1.04
N ASP A 383 -33.69 -6.59 0.09
CA ASP A 383 -33.98 -7.93 0.59
C ASP A 383 -34.73 -8.80 -0.45
N GLU A 384 -35.57 -8.17 -1.27
CA GLU A 384 -36.31 -8.83 -2.35
C GLU A 384 -35.38 -9.37 -3.44
N ASN A 385 -34.40 -8.58 -3.89
CA ASN A 385 -33.38 -9.02 -4.84
C ASN A 385 -32.55 -10.18 -4.26
N ILE A 386 -32.14 -10.06 -2.98
CA ILE A 386 -31.39 -11.11 -2.27
C ILE A 386 -32.17 -12.43 -2.27
N ALA A 387 -33.47 -12.37 -1.96
CA ALA A 387 -34.34 -13.55 -1.94
C ALA A 387 -34.46 -14.19 -3.33
N ILE A 388 -34.70 -13.37 -4.36
CA ILE A 388 -34.80 -13.81 -5.77
C ILE A 388 -33.51 -14.50 -6.21
N ILE A 389 -32.36 -13.89 -6.00
CA ILE A 389 -31.06 -14.43 -6.42
C ILE A 389 -30.78 -15.77 -5.75
N LYS A 390 -31.00 -15.87 -4.42
CA LYS A 390 -30.85 -17.13 -3.69
C LYS A 390 -31.83 -18.20 -4.15
N GLU A 391 -33.04 -17.82 -4.57
CA GLU A 391 -34.02 -18.76 -5.11
C GLU A 391 -33.60 -19.30 -6.48
N PHE A 392 -33.21 -18.43 -7.41
CA PHE A 392 -32.76 -18.86 -8.74
C PHE A 392 -31.44 -19.64 -8.70
N MET A 393 -30.54 -19.32 -7.78
CA MET A 393 -29.35 -20.12 -7.50
C MET A 393 -29.72 -21.56 -7.07
N LYS A 394 -30.72 -21.73 -6.20
CA LYS A 394 -31.21 -23.06 -5.80
C LYS A 394 -31.88 -23.82 -6.95
N LYS A 395 -32.43 -23.09 -7.94
CA LYS A 395 -33.03 -23.67 -9.15
C LYS A 395 -32.00 -24.00 -10.22
N GLU A 396 -30.71 -23.74 -9.97
CA GLU A 396 -29.61 -24.00 -10.91
C GLU A 396 -29.83 -23.33 -12.28
N ASP A 397 -30.42 -22.13 -12.29
CA ASP A 397 -30.52 -21.33 -13.52
C ASP A 397 -29.10 -20.92 -13.98
N ALA A 398 -28.82 -21.09 -15.28
CA ALA A 398 -27.47 -20.95 -15.84
C ALA A 398 -26.86 -19.55 -15.67
N ASN A 399 -27.68 -18.52 -15.43
CA ASN A 399 -27.21 -17.15 -15.19
C ASN A 399 -26.90 -16.88 -13.71
N PHE A 400 -27.05 -17.87 -12.83
CA PHE A 400 -26.81 -17.74 -11.40
C PHE A 400 -25.67 -18.64 -10.96
N LYS A 401 -24.67 -18.07 -10.29
CA LYS A 401 -23.48 -18.78 -9.79
C LYS A 401 -23.02 -18.21 -8.46
N ASP A 402 -22.37 -19.05 -7.68
CA ASP A 402 -21.76 -18.66 -6.40
C ASP A 402 -20.32 -18.24 -6.64
N HIS A 403 -20.03 -16.97 -6.35
CA HIS A 403 -18.68 -16.39 -6.44
C HIS A 403 -17.90 -16.55 -5.13
N GLY A 404 -18.54 -17.02 -4.06
CA GLY A 404 -17.96 -17.04 -2.72
C GLY A 404 -17.58 -15.64 -2.22
N GLY A 405 -16.87 -15.60 -1.09
CA GLY A 405 -16.44 -14.34 -0.46
C GLY A 405 -17.61 -13.41 -0.13
N ASP A 406 -17.39 -12.10 -0.30
CA ASP A 406 -18.37 -11.06 0.01
C ASP A 406 -19.50 -10.96 -1.03
N TYR A 407 -19.30 -11.53 -2.23
CA TYR A 407 -20.32 -11.56 -3.28
C TYR A 407 -21.34 -12.70 -3.08
N GLY A 408 -20.86 -13.91 -2.76
CA GLY A 408 -21.72 -15.07 -2.57
C GLY A 408 -22.54 -15.43 -3.81
N ALA A 409 -23.83 -15.71 -3.64
CA ALA A 409 -24.73 -16.06 -4.75
C ALA A 409 -25.04 -14.84 -5.62
N CYS A 410 -24.80 -14.94 -6.93
CA CYS A 410 -24.95 -13.84 -7.87
C CYS A 410 -25.79 -14.24 -9.08
N PHE A 411 -26.57 -13.29 -9.61
CA PHE A 411 -26.85 -13.23 -11.05
C PHE A 411 -25.58 -12.72 -11.74
N ASP A 412 -25.12 -13.37 -12.80
CA ASP A 412 -23.92 -12.97 -13.52
C ASP A 412 -23.98 -13.45 -14.97
N VAL A 413 -23.93 -12.49 -15.89
CA VAL A 413 -23.87 -12.73 -17.33
C VAL A 413 -22.71 -11.93 -17.93
N THR A 414 -21.87 -12.63 -18.70
CA THR A 414 -20.70 -12.03 -19.36
C THR A 414 -20.81 -12.10 -20.88
N TYR A 415 -20.41 -11.01 -21.53
CA TYR A 415 -20.30 -10.89 -22.98
C TYR A 415 -18.83 -10.61 -23.37
N ASN A 416 -18.39 -11.14 -24.51
CA ASN A 416 -17.07 -10.86 -25.08
C ASN A 416 -17.25 -10.26 -26.49
N TYR A 417 -16.53 -9.17 -26.76
CA TYR A 417 -16.47 -8.54 -28.07
C TYR A 417 -15.03 -8.30 -28.51
N HIS A 418 -14.78 -8.50 -29.81
CA HIS A 418 -13.53 -8.10 -30.44
C HIS A 418 -13.52 -6.59 -30.72
N ILE A 419 -12.50 -5.89 -30.20
CA ILE A 419 -12.32 -4.44 -30.33
C ILE A 419 -11.84 -4.13 -31.75
N SER A 420 -12.77 -4.04 -32.69
CA SER A 420 -12.49 -3.72 -34.10
C SER A 420 -12.86 -2.28 -34.47
N LYS A 421 -13.76 -1.62 -33.70
CA LYS A 421 -14.16 -0.20 -33.74
C LYS A 421 -14.72 0.21 -32.36
N GLU A 422 -14.91 1.51 -32.10
CA GLU A 422 -15.67 1.98 -30.92
C GLU A 422 -17.04 1.28 -30.89
N ILE A 423 -17.29 0.49 -29.85
CA ILE A 423 -18.56 -0.20 -29.61
C ILE A 423 -19.43 0.80 -28.88
N ASP A 424 -20.59 1.15 -29.44
CA ASP A 424 -21.65 1.81 -28.68
C ASP A 424 -22.11 0.84 -27.59
N GLU A 425 -22.06 1.27 -26.33
CA GLU A 425 -22.31 0.42 -25.16
C GLU A 425 -23.73 0.57 -24.59
N GLU A 426 -24.60 1.37 -25.23
CA GLU A 426 -25.98 1.57 -24.79
C GLU A 426 -26.81 0.28 -24.77
N TRP A 427 -26.48 -0.71 -25.60
CA TRP A 427 -27.15 -2.02 -25.64
C TRP A 427 -27.12 -2.76 -24.28
N LEU A 428 -26.16 -2.45 -23.41
CA LEU A 428 -26.09 -3.06 -22.08
C LEU A 428 -27.30 -2.67 -21.21
N PHE A 429 -27.82 -1.46 -21.36
CA PHE A 429 -29.04 -1.05 -20.65
C PHE A 429 -30.26 -1.83 -21.12
N GLU A 430 -30.36 -2.13 -22.42
CA GLU A 430 -31.42 -2.99 -22.94
C GLU A 430 -31.36 -4.39 -22.30
N LYS A 431 -30.14 -4.93 -22.11
CA LYS A 431 -29.93 -6.21 -21.42
C LYS A 431 -30.27 -6.15 -19.94
N VAL A 432 -29.89 -5.09 -19.24
CA VAL A 432 -30.28 -4.88 -17.85
C VAL A 432 -31.81 -4.88 -17.71
N ILE A 433 -32.53 -4.16 -18.57
CA ILE A 433 -34.00 -4.12 -18.58
C ILE A 433 -34.58 -5.52 -18.91
N GLU A 434 -34.01 -6.24 -19.88
CA GLU A 434 -34.43 -7.60 -20.22
C GLU A 434 -34.32 -8.55 -19.00
N PHE A 435 -33.19 -8.51 -18.30
CA PHE A 435 -32.96 -9.34 -17.12
C PHE A 435 -33.83 -8.92 -15.94
N ALA A 436 -34.00 -7.63 -15.73
CA ALA A 436 -34.90 -7.10 -14.71
C ALA A 436 -36.34 -7.58 -14.94
N LYS A 437 -36.84 -7.53 -16.17
CA LYS A 437 -38.17 -8.04 -16.52
C LYS A 437 -38.31 -9.54 -16.27
N LYS A 438 -37.28 -10.30 -16.67
CA LYS A 438 -37.26 -11.77 -16.58
C LYS A 438 -37.19 -12.27 -15.14
N TYR A 439 -36.26 -11.72 -14.35
CA TYR A 439 -35.93 -12.22 -13.01
C TYR A 439 -36.52 -11.38 -11.88
N LYS A 440 -37.08 -10.21 -12.18
CA LYS A 440 -37.60 -9.23 -11.21
C LYS A 440 -36.53 -8.62 -10.30
N ILE A 441 -35.28 -8.64 -10.74
CA ILE A 441 -34.16 -7.97 -10.06
C ILE A 441 -34.13 -6.49 -10.47
N THR A 442 -33.98 -5.58 -9.52
CA THR A 442 -34.00 -4.12 -9.76
C THR A 442 -32.64 -3.44 -9.59
N GLU A 443 -31.67 -4.11 -8.96
CA GLU A 443 -30.32 -3.58 -8.76
C GLU A 443 -29.28 -4.44 -9.47
N PHE A 444 -28.38 -3.80 -10.20
CA PHE A 444 -27.30 -4.45 -10.94
C PHE A 444 -26.00 -3.67 -10.80
N GLU A 445 -24.90 -4.36 -11.07
CA GLU A 445 -23.58 -3.80 -11.28
C GLU A 445 -23.20 -4.08 -12.73
N MET A 446 -22.61 -3.07 -13.37
CA MET A 446 -22.02 -3.21 -14.68
C MET A 446 -20.51 -3.14 -14.55
N TRP A 447 -19.85 -4.14 -15.14
CA TRP A 447 -18.41 -4.27 -15.13
C TRP A 447 -17.90 -4.40 -16.57
N LYS A 448 -16.74 -3.79 -16.84
CA LYS A 448 -16.03 -3.84 -18.11
C LYS A 448 -14.57 -4.13 -17.84
N LYS A 449 -13.97 -4.98 -18.69
CA LYS A 449 -12.53 -5.24 -18.67
C LYS A 449 -11.98 -5.44 -20.08
N TYR A 450 -10.71 -5.10 -20.26
CA TYR A 450 -10.01 -5.25 -21.52
C TYR A 450 -8.99 -6.39 -21.43
N GLY A 451 -9.13 -7.41 -22.28
CA GLY A 451 -8.30 -8.63 -22.22
C GLY A 451 -8.69 -9.61 -21.11
N GLU A 452 -7.89 -10.66 -20.94
CA GLU A 452 -8.23 -11.80 -20.07
C GLU A 452 -7.76 -11.67 -18.61
N ASP A 453 -6.71 -10.90 -18.34
CA ASP A 453 -5.91 -11.00 -17.10
C ASP A 453 -6.51 -10.30 -15.85
N ALA A 454 -7.46 -9.38 -16.03
CA ALA A 454 -8.12 -8.71 -14.91
C ALA A 454 -9.48 -9.33 -14.57
N LEU A 455 -9.84 -9.40 -13.28
CA LEU A 455 -11.16 -9.89 -12.84
C LEU A 455 -12.24 -8.82 -13.02
N TYR A 456 -11.94 -7.56 -12.69
CA TYR A 456 -12.83 -6.40 -12.79
C TYR A 456 -11.96 -5.13 -12.98
N GLU A 457 -12.26 -4.26 -13.96
CA GLU A 457 -11.40 -3.09 -14.25
C GLU A 457 -12.12 -1.74 -14.23
N ILE A 458 -13.37 -1.69 -14.70
CA ILE A 458 -14.20 -0.48 -14.67
C ILE A 458 -15.59 -0.94 -14.29
N GLY A 459 -16.21 -0.32 -13.28
CA GLY A 459 -17.56 -0.71 -12.92
C GLY A 459 -18.35 0.35 -12.19
N PHE A 460 -19.67 0.26 -12.34
CA PHE A 460 -20.62 1.13 -11.69
C PHE A 460 -21.93 0.40 -11.38
N GLY A 461 -22.63 0.88 -10.34
CA GLY A 461 -23.92 0.36 -9.89
C GLY A 461 -25.08 1.05 -10.60
N ILE A 462 -26.10 0.26 -10.93
CA ILE A 462 -27.37 0.68 -11.51
C ILE A 462 -28.52 0.22 -10.63
N TYR A 463 -29.50 1.08 -10.47
CA TYR A 463 -30.80 0.71 -9.92
C TYR A 463 -31.94 1.18 -10.82
N LEU A 464 -32.99 0.37 -10.87
CA LEU A 464 -34.17 0.59 -11.69
C LEU A 464 -35.33 1.08 -10.82
N GLU A 465 -35.85 2.26 -11.14
CA GLU A 465 -37.04 2.82 -10.48
C GLU A 465 -38.29 2.75 -11.36
N GLY A 466 -39.44 2.57 -10.72
CA GLY A 466 -40.73 2.55 -11.40
C GLY A 466 -41.07 1.21 -12.05
N PRO A 467 -42.07 1.17 -12.94
CA PRO A 467 -42.52 -0.06 -13.58
C PRO A 467 -41.42 -0.67 -14.45
N LEU A 468 -41.11 -1.95 -14.26
CA LEU A 468 -40.09 -2.67 -15.04
C LEU A 468 -40.36 -2.70 -16.55
N ASP A 469 -41.58 -2.40 -17.00
CA ASP A 469 -41.91 -2.27 -18.42
C ASP A 469 -41.18 -1.10 -19.09
N ASN A 470 -40.97 -0.01 -18.34
CA ASN A 470 -40.25 1.19 -18.75
C ASN A 470 -39.61 1.87 -17.52
N PRO A 471 -38.57 1.26 -16.91
CA PRO A 471 -37.99 1.77 -15.68
C PRO A 471 -37.13 3.01 -15.96
N THR A 472 -37.03 3.90 -14.97
CA THR A 472 -35.98 4.90 -14.95
C THR A 472 -34.70 4.25 -14.45
N ILE A 473 -33.65 4.29 -15.28
CA ILE A 473 -32.33 3.80 -14.90
C ILE A 473 -31.62 4.91 -14.13
N LYS A 474 -31.10 4.60 -12.95
CA LYS A 474 -30.31 5.53 -12.16
C LYS A 474 -28.97 4.92 -11.77
N LEU A 475 -27.95 5.77 -11.73
CA LEU A 475 -26.61 5.43 -11.30
C LEU A 475 -26.48 5.58 -9.79
N ARG A 476 -25.84 4.60 -9.16
CA ARG A 476 -25.68 4.58 -7.70
C ARG A 476 -24.28 4.93 -7.25
N GLU A 477 -23.28 4.25 -7.80
CA GLU A 477 -21.88 4.37 -7.38
C GLU A 477 -20.94 3.96 -8.52
N VAL A 478 -19.76 4.57 -8.60
CA VAL A 478 -18.68 4.12 -9.48
C VAL A 478 -17.69 3.36 -8.60
N TYR A 479 -17.56 2.06 -8.85
CA TYR A 479 -16.73 1.17 -8.03
C TYR A 479 -15.25 1.28 -8.40
N LEU A 480 -14.95 1.33 -9.71
CA LEU A 480 -13.59 1.44 -10.27
C LEU A 480 -13.64 2.15 -11.63
N GLY A 481 -12.62 2.96 -11.94
CA GLY A 481 -12.53 3.71 -13.21
C GLY A 481 -13.43 4.95 -13.28
N SER A 482 -13.68 5.46 -14.49
CA SER A 482 -14.55 6.61 -14.74
C SER A 482 -15.75 6.24 -15.62
N LEU A 483 -16.87 6.95 -15.47
CA LEU A 483 -18.01 6.86 -16.40
C LEU A 483 -17.60 7.25 -17.84
N GLU A 484 -16.58 8.09 -17.99
CA GLU A 484 -16.02 8.47 -19.30
C GLU A 484 -15.30 7.31 -20.02
N ASP A 485 -15.09 6.17 -19.35
CA ASP A 485 -14.50 4.97 -19.96
C ASP A 485 -15.54 4.07 -20.62
N TRP A 486 -16.81 4.42 -20.47
CA TRP A 486 -17.93 3.79 -21.16
C TRP A 486 -18.34 4.66 -22.35
N ASN A 487 -18.62 4.00 -23.47
CA ASN A 487 -19.16 4.63 -24.65
C ASN A 487 -20.69 4.64 -24.56
N ILE A 488 -21.18 5.32 -23.52
CA ILE A 488 -22.59 5.43 -23.14
C ILE A 488 -22.94 6.91 -23.07
N SER A 489 -24.11 7.31 -23.58
CA SER A 489 -24.65 8.64 -23.30
C SER A 489 -25.26 8.68 -21.90
N TRP A 490 -24.89 9.69 -21.11
CA TRP A 490 -25.27 9.82 -19.69
C TRP A 490 -26.39 10.83 -19.42
N ASP A 491 -27.16 11.18 -20.46
CA ASP A 491 -28.19 12.25 -20.41
C ASP A 491 -29.32 11.99 -19.39
#